data_AF-A0A2E9QJS3-F1
#
_entry.id   AF-A0A2E9QJS3-F1
#
_cell.length_a   1.000
_cell.length_b   1.000
_cell.length_c   1.000
_cell.angle_alpha   90.00
_cell.angle_beta   90.00
_cell.angle_gamma   90.00
#
_symmetry.space_group_name_H-M   'P 1'
#
loop_
_entity.id
_entity.type
_entity.pdbx_description
1 polymer ?
#
loop_
_entity_poly.entity_id
_entity_poly.type
_entity_poly.pdbx_seq_one_letter_code
_entity_poly.pdbx_strand_id
1 'polypeptide(L)'
;MSIWIEQKYIGLLSPKLDRFHRVRDDLWNFRCPYCGDSEKSESKTRGYFHLSTDQSYYIYKCHNCGYYTSFTKFLKTQDPFLFQEYKLENLKEKNQFNNVNIQPVYKSKPVKFKKSKPKRKVTELPMVKMENLDEGHKAVQYLNSRMIHYKYRCRFSYTEDFKRLIGLISPDKSKRLKREERIVIPFFNRQKKLTHIQGRALDDNSLRYITVSLSQGSKVYGLDRIDNTKPVYVVEGIFDSLFLENCVAMTGSDLNTEDLQDCELVFLFDNEPRNRQIVKKIEKIIDMGFSIVLFNDTFRGKDINDMVKNDHSIEQIKDYIENNTFKGLKAKMKFTEWRKL
;
A
#
# COMPACT_ATOMS: atom_id res chain seq x y z
N MET A 1 13.91 -2.02 18.16
CA MET A 1 13.53 -1.96 19.58
C MET A 1 13.47 -3.40 20.06
N SER A 2 13.80 -3.65 21.31
CA SER A 2 13.94 -5.03 21.78
C SER A 2 12.61 -5.51 22.36
N ILE A 3 12.06 -6.56 21.76
CA ILE A 3 10.72 -7.08 22.04
C ILE A 3 10.58 -7.48 23.51
N TRP A 4 11.64 -8.08 24.08
CA TRP A 4 11.64 -8.53 25.48
C TRP A 4 11.58 -7.34 26.45
N ILE A 5 12.21 -6.20 26.11
CA ILE A 5 12.10 -4.96 26.90
C ILE A 5 10.64 -4.50 26.87
N GLU A 6 9.99 -4.48 25.71
CA GLU A 6 8.57 -4.07 25.67
C GLU A 6 7.65 -5.00 26.45
N GLN A 7 7.87 -6.33 26.43
CA GLN A 7 7.13 -7.26 27.27
C GLN A 7 7.32 -6.97 28.78
N LYS A 8 8.56 -6.69 29.20
CA LYS A 8 8.87 -6.29 30.58
C LYS A 8 8.08 -5.06 30.99
N TYR A 9 8.10 -4.02 30.16
CA TYR A 9 7.42 -2.75 30.48
C TYR A 9 5.89 -2.83 30.34
N ILE A 10 5.34 -3.71 29.50
CA ILE A 10 3.92 -4.06 29.51
C ILE A 10 3.55 -4.69 30.87
N GLY A 11 4.40 -5.58 31.38
CA GLY A 11 4.23 -6.18 32.72
C GLY A 11 4.27 -5.15 33.85
N LEU A 12 5.23 -4.22 33.82
CA LEU A 12 5.33 -3.14 34.82
C LEU A 12 4.17 -2.15 34.78
N LEU A 13 3.61 -1.91 33.58
CA LEU A 13 2.43 -1.04 33.42
C LEU A 13 1.12 -1.72 33.86
N SER A 14 1.09 -3.06 33.91
CA SER A 14 -0.13 -3.83 34.15
C SER A 14 -0.94 -3.44 35.40
N PRO A 15 -0.36 -3.11 36.57
CA PRO A 15 -1.14 -2.75 37.75
C PRO A 15 -1.88 -1.42 37.62
N LYS A 16 -1.48 -0.57 36.65
CA LYS A 16 -2.10 0.73 36.37
C LYS A 16 -3.22 0.64 35.32
N LEU A 17 -3.43 -0.55 34.73
CA LEU A 17 -4.42 -0.78 33.68
C LEU A 17 -5.57 -1.61 34.23
N ASP A 18 -6.79 -1.08 34.13
CA ASP A 18 -7.98 -1.73 34.67
C ASP A 18 -8.30 -3.05 33.92
N ARG A 19 -8.58 -4.11 34.68
CA ARG A 19 -8.90 -5.47 34.20
C ARG A 19 -7.86 -6.07 33.25
N PHE A 20 -6.59 -5.78 33.49
CA PHE A 20 -5.49 -6.30 32.71
C PHE A 20 -5.30 -7.81 32.90
N HIS A 21 -5.33 -8.55 31.80
CA HIS A 21 -5.00 -9.97 31.79
C HIS A 21 -4.27 -10.36 30.50
N ARG A 22 -3.37 -11.34 30.61
CA ARG A 22 -2.66 -11.92 29.49
C ARG A 22 -3.52 -13.01 28.86
N VAL A 23 -3.84 -12.86 27.58
CA VAL A 23 -4.65 -13.84 26.82
C VAL A 23 -3.76 -14.97 26.32
N ARG A 24 -2.56 -14.64 25.84
CA ARG A 24 -1.49 -15.58 25.43
C ARG A 24 -0.16 -14.84 25.38
N ASP A 25 0.91 -15.49 24.92
CA ASP A 25 2.27 -14.98 25.11
C ASP A 25 2.53 -13.58 24.54
N ASP A 26 1.88 -13.24 23.45
CA ASP A 26 2.06 -11.99 22.71
C ASP A 26 0.81 -11.10 22.72
N LEU A 27 -0.20 -11.41 23.54
CA LEU A 27 -1.49 -10.75 23.53
C LEU A 27 -2.01 -10.50 24.94
N TRP A 28 -2.31 -9.24 25.26
CA TRP A 28 -2.95 -8.83 26.50
C TRP A 28 -4.25 -8.09 26.20
N ASN A 29 -5.22 -8.20 27.11
CA ASN A 29 -6.49 -7.51 27.04
C ASN A 29 -6.75 -6.77 28.35
N PHE A 30 -7.27 -5.56 28.26
CA PHE A 30 -7.60 -4.68 29.37
C PHE A 30 -8.62 -3.63 28.95
N ARG A 31 -9.16 -2.91 29.93
CA ARG A 31 -10.12 -1.84 29.66
C ARG A 31 -9.42 -0.66 29.00
N CYS A 32 -10.00 -0.14 27.93
CA CYS A 32 -9.41 0.99 27.21
C CYS A 32 -9.33 2.25 28.09
N PRO A 33 -8.12 2.79 28.39
CA PRO A 33 -7.99 3.98 29.24
C PRO A 33 -8.42 5.27 28.53
N TYR A 34 -8.56 5.26 27.20
CA TYR A 34 -8.96 6.44 26.43
C TYR A 34 -10.47 6.64 26.32
N CYS A 35 -11.24 5.55 26.29
CA CYS A 35 -12.70 5.63 26.11
C CYS A 35 -13.51 4.93 27.22
N GLY A 36 -12.86 4.26 28.17
CA GLY A 36 -13.54 3.54 29.25
C GLY A 36 -14.36 2.31 28.79
N ASP A 37 -14.27 1.94 27.51
CA ASP A 37 -15.01 0.87 26.81
C ASP A 37 -16.55 0.95 26.83
N SER A 38 -17.20 0.80 27.97
CA SER A 38 -18.66 0.81 28.07
C SER A 38 -19.09 1.31 29.44
N GLU A 39 -19.86 2.39 29.47
CA GLU A 39 -20.47 2.90 30.72
C GLU A 39 -21.53 1.93 31.26
N LYS A 40 -22.28 1.25 30.38
CA LYS A 40 -23.37 0.32 30.76
C LYS A 40 -22.89 -1.06 31.22
N SER A 41 -21.63 -1.40 31.01
CA SER A 41 -21.14 -2.77 31.26
C SER A 41 -19.65 -2.72 31.56
N GLU A 42 -19.33 -2.74 32.84
CA GLU A 42 -17.96 -2.61 33.33
C GLU A 42 -17.07 -3.82 32.99
N SER A 43 -17.68 -4.96 32.62
CA SER A 43 -16.95 -6.19 32.27
C SER A 43 -16.36 -6.22 30.87
N LYS A 44 -16.68 -5.24 30.01
CA LYS A 44 -16.18 -5.24 28.64
C LYS A 44 -14.78 -4.65 28.57
N THR A 45 -13.82 -5.47 28.16
CA THR A 45 -12.43 -5.09 27.88
C THR A 45 -12.16 -5.27 26.40
N ARG A 46 -11.85 -4.16 25.72
CA ARG A 46 -11.61 -4.15 24.26
C ARG A 46 -10.32 -3.44 23.88
N GLY A 47 -9.46 -3.12 24.86
CA GLY A 47 -8.10 -2.65 24.65
C GLY A 47 -7.15 -3.84 24.61
N TYR A 48 -6.34 -3.91 23.56
CA TYR A 48 -5.41 -5.03 23.37
C TYR A 48 -3.98 -4.53 23.13
N PHE A 49 -3.02 -5.16 23.77
CA PHE A 49 -1.62 -5.14 23.32
C PHE A 49 -1.33 -6.39 22.51
N HIS A 50 -0.79 -6.25 21.32
CA HIS A 50 -0.37 -7.35 20.47
C HIS A 50 0.91 -7.01 19.71
N LEU A 51 1.66 -8.02 19.28
CA LEU A 51 2.81 -7.80 18.42
C LEU A 51 2.40 -7.17 17.09
N SER A 52 3.25 -6.27 16.61
CA SER A 52 3.24 -5.78 15.24
C SER A 52 3.38 -6.92 14.24
N THR A 53 2.92 -6.66 13.02
CA THR A 53 2.91 -7.65 11.95
C THR A 53 4.32 -8.14 11.59
N ASP A 54 5.35 -7.32 11.80
CA ASP A 54 6.76 -7.69 11.65
C ASP A 54 7.42 -8.18 12.95
N GLN A 55 6.62 -8.39 13.99
CA GLN A 55 7.00 -8.81 15.34
C GLN A 55 8.07 -7.93 15.99
N SER A 56 8.26 -6.69 15.53
CA SER A 56 9.40 -5.87 15.96
C SER A 56 9.11 -4.96 17.16
N TYR A 57 7.84 -4.71 17.45
CA TYR A 57 7.35 -3.94 18.62
C TYR A 57 5.87 -4.29 18.95
N TYR A 58 5.40 -3.89 20.11
CA TYR A 58 4.02 -4.05 20.56
C TYR A 58 3.16 -2.86 20.20
N ILE A 59 1.88 -3.15 19.95
CA ILE A 59 0.89 -2.18 19.54
C ILE A 59 -0.30 -2.26 20.47
N TYR A 60 -0.78 -1.09 20.89
CA TYR A 60 -2.09 -0.92 21.47
C TYR A 60 -3.17 -0.73 20.41
N LYS A 61 -4.28 -1.45 20.53
CA LYS A 61 -5.50 -1.24 19.74
C LYS A 61 -6.74 -1.36 20.60
N CYS A 62 -7.65 -0.40 20.48
CA CYS A 62 -8.99 -0.50 21.04
C CYS A 62 -10.01 -0.88 19.95
N HIS A 63 -10.76 -1.95 20.16
CA HIS A 63 -11.84 -2.37 19.25
C HIS A 63 -13.17 -1.62 19.48
N ASN A 64 -13.23 -0.74 20.48
CA ASN A 64 -14.40 0.11 20.74
C ASN A 64 -14.29 1.46 20.03
N CYS A 65 -13.32 2.30 20.43
CA CYS A 65 -13.14 3.63 19.85
C CYS A 65 -12.22 3.65 18.62
N GLY A 66 -11.62 2.51 18.26
CA GLY A 66 -10.71 2.40 17.11
C GLY A 66 -9.32 3.02 17.34
N TYR A 67 -9.04 3.59 18.53
CA TYR A 67 -7.74 4.18 18.84
C TYR A 67 -6.62 3.15 18.75
N TYR A 68 -5.52 3.52 18.09
CA TYR A 68 -4.42 2.62 17.77
C TYR A 68 -3.09 3.37 17.86
N THR A 69 -2.11 2.81 18.57
CA THR A 69 -0.79 3.43 18.77
C THR A 69 0.26 2.40 19.15
N SER A 70 1.55 2.67 18.90
CA SER A 70 2.65 1.83 19.39
C SER A 70 2.69 1.79 20.92
N PHE A 71 3.15 0.70 21.52
CA PHE A 71 3.36 0.57 22.96
C PHE A 71 4.21 1.71 23.52
N THR A 72 5.29 2.09 22.83
CA THR A 72 6.15 3.23 23.21
C THR A 72 5.38 4.53 23.42
N LYS A 73 4.49 4.88 22.48
CA LYS A 73 3.64 6.08 22.56
C LYS A 73 2.55 5.92 23.63
N PHE A 74 1.94 4.74 23.73
CA PHE A 74 0.98 4.42 24.77
C PHE A 74 1.61 4.62 26.17
N LEU A 75 2.78 4.03 26.40
CA LEU A 75 3.52 4.13 27.66
C LEU A 75 3.83 5.60 27.98
N LYS A 76 4.28 6.38 27.00
CA LYS A 76 4.52 7.83 27.19
C LYS A 76 3.29 8.58 27.67
N THR A 77 2.10 8.22 27.20
CA THR A 77 0.85 8.89 27.59
C THR A 77 0.29 8.41 28.92
N GLN A 78 0.41 7.12 29.23
CA GLN A 78 -0.18 6.54 30.44
C GLN A 78 0.75 6.67 31.66
N ASP A 79 2.06 6.60 31.45
CA ASP A 79 3.04 6.72 32.51
C ASP A 79 4.34 7.36 31.98
N PRO A 80 4.42 8.70 32.01
CA PRO A 80 5.61 9.43 31.56
C PRO A 80 6.89 9.06 32.33
N PHE A 81 6.79 8.67 33.60
CA PHE A 81 7.95 8.29 34.41
C PHE A 81 8.49 6.93 33.96
N LEU A 82 7.61 5.93 33.86
CA LEU A 82 7.97 4.59 33.37
C LEU A 82 8.47 4.62 31.91
N PHE A 83 7.98 5.56 31.10
CA PHE A 83 8.49 5.81 29.76
C PHE A 83 9.94 6.30 29.74
N GLN A 84 10.37 7.13 30.71
CA GLN A 84 11.77 7.58 30.79
C GLN A 84 12.70 6.41 31.13
N GLU A 85 12.29 5.52 32.04
CA GLU A 85 13.02 4.29 32.36
C GLU A 85 13.14 3.39 31.12
N TYR A 86 12.03 3.16 30.41
CA TYR A 86 12.01 2.41 29.15
C TYR A 86 12.97 2.97 28.10
N LYS A 87 13.04 4.30 27.98
CA LYS A 87 13.94 4.96 27.04
C LYS A 87 15.40 4.78 27.43
N LEU A 88 15.73 4.93 28.71
CA LEU A 88 17.08 4.72 29.23
C LEU A 88 17.54 3.27 29.06
N GLU A 89 16.66 2.30 29.32
CA GLU A 89 16.99 0.87 29.17
C GLU A 89 17.22 0.48 27.70
N ASN A 90 16.38 0.96 26.77
CA ASN A 90 16.60 0.77 25.33
C ASN A 90 17.90 1.43 24.83
N LEU A 91 18.31 2.56 25.41
CA LEU A 91 19.56 3.23 25.07
C LEU A 91 20.77 2.46 25.61
N LYS A 92 20.70 1.93 26.84
CA LYS A 92 21.75 1.08 27.42
C LYS A 92 21.96 -0.19 26.61
N GLU A 93 20.89 -0.84 26.16
CA GLU A 93 20.99 -2.03 25.31
C GLU A 93 21.65 -1.69 23.95
N LYS A 94 21.23 -0.60 23.28
CA LYS A 94 21.87 -0.14 22.05
C LYS A 94 23.35 0.23 22.22
N ASN A 95 23.72 0.82 23.36
CA ASN A 95 25.11 1.19 23.66
C ASN A 95 25.98 -0.02 24.04
N GLN A 96 25.41 -1.09 24.63
CA GLN A 96 26.12 -2.34 24.84
C GLN A 96 26.51 -3.02 23.52
N PHE A 97 25.69 -2.88 22.46
CA PHE A 97 26.04 -3.39 21.12
C PHE A 97 27.09 -2.54 20.39
N ASN A 98 27.23 -1.25 20.72
CA ASN A 98 28.20 -0.34 20.10
C ASN A 98 29.56 -0.29 20.83
N ASN A 99 29.65 -0.80 22.07
CA ASN A 99 30.89 -0.83 22.87
C ASN A 99 31.65 -2.17 22.79
N VAL A 100 31.32 -3.05 21.83
CA VAL A 100 32.15 -4.23 21.58
C VAL A 100 33.31 -3.80 20.68
N ASN A 101 34.39 -3.33 21.31
CA ASN A 101 35.71 -3.19 20.71
C ASN A 101 36.11 -4.50 20.04
N ILE A 102 36.16 -4.52 18.71
CA ILE A 102 36.82 -5.59 17.96
C ILE A 102 38.32 -5.30 18.05
N GLN A 103 38.99 -5.92 19.01
CA GLN A 103 40.41 -6.25 18.84
C GLN A 103 40.52 -7.70 18.35
N PRO A 104 41.39 -7.99 17.37
CA PRO A 104 41.68 -9.35 16.99
C PRO A 104 42.53 -10.00 18.08
N VAL A 105 42.39 -11.32 18.24
CA VAL A 105 43.43 -12.35 18.49
C VAL A 105 42.82 -13.44 19.40
N TYR A 106 42.49 -14.62 18.86
CA TYR A 106 43.31 -15.83 19.06
C TYR A 106 42.70 -17.08 18.40
N LYS A 107 43.66 -17.88 17.93
CA LYS A 107 43.60 -19.09 17.13
C LYS A 107 42.68 -20.17 17.73
N SER A 108 41.82 -20.74 16.90
CA SER A 108 41.32 -22.10 17.11
C SER A 108 41.47 -22.92 15.81
N LYS A 109 41.91 -24.16 16.00
CA LYS A 109 42.43 -25.09 14.97
C LYS A 109 41.41 -25.31 13.84
N PRO A 110 41.88 -25.60 12.60
CA PRO A 110 41.00 -25.66 11.44
C PRO A 110 40.11 -26.90 11.52
N VAL A 111 38.84 -26.72 11.88
CA VAL A 111 37.82 -27.70 11.55
C VAL A 111 37.55 -27.55 10.05
N LYS A 112 37.91 -28.58 9.27
CA LYS A 112 37.56 -28.69 7.85
C LYS A 112 36.03 -28.80 7.74
N PHE A 113 35.34 -27.67 7.70
CA PHE A 113 33.94 -27.65 7.33
C PHE A 113 33.83 -27.84 5.81
N LYS A 114 33.26 -28.99 5.43
CA LYS A 114 32.87 -29.29 4.05
C LYS A 114 32.12 -28.09 3.47
N LYS A 115 32.58 -27.60 2.32
CA LYS A 115 31.84 -26.65 1.47
C LYS A 115 30.52 -27.31 1.05
N SER A 116 29.47 -27.14 1.83
CA SER A 116 28.11 -27.45 1.38
C SER A 116 27.08 -26.68 2.21
N LYS A 117 26.93 -25.40 1.89
CA LYS A 117 25.57 -24.86 1.79
C LYS A 117 25.34 -24.61 0.30
N PRO A 118 24.37 -25.28 -0.33
CA PRO A 118 24.10 -25.05 -1.74
C PRO A 118 23.73 -23.58 -1.88
N LYS A 119 24.45 -22.86 -2.75
CA LYS A 119 23.89 -21.66 -3.37
C LYS A 119 22.55 -22.13 -3.92
N ARG A 120 21.42 -21.76 -3.30
CA ARG A 120 20.13 -21.94 -3.95
C ARG A 120 20.30 -21.24 -5.29
N LYS A 121 20.29 -22.02 -6.38
CA LYS A 121 20.21 -21.46 -7.73
C LYS A 121 19.07 -20.46 -7.66
N VAL A 122 19.31 -19.21 -8.00
CA VAL A 122 18.22 -18.27 -8.25
C VAL A 122 17.45 -18.92 -9.40
N THR A 123 16.38 -19.64 -9.08
CA THR A 123 15.40 -20.02 -10.09
C THR A 123 14.92 -18.70 -10.66
N GLU A 124 15.34 -18.41 -11.88
CA GLU A 124 14.80 -17.30 -12.66
C GLU A 124 13.28 -17.37 -12.55
N LEU A 125 12.67 -16.26 -12.12
CA LEU A 125 11.22 -16.18 -12.09
C LEU A 125 10.71 -16.43 -13.52
N PRO A 126 9.61 -17.18 -13.73
CA PRO A 126 9.09 -17.53 -15.05
C PRO A 126 8.38 -16.32 -15.68
N MET A 127 9.11 -15.23 -15.82
CA MET A 127 8.66 -13.98 -16.40
C MET A 127 9.81 -13.32 -17.14
N VAL A 128 9.49 -12.65 -18.23
CA VAL A 128 10.44 -11.88 -19.03
C VAL A 128 10.08 -10.42 -18.89
N LYS A 129 11.06 -9.56 -18.64
CA LYS A 129 10.80 -8.12 -18.60
C LYS A 129 10.31 -7.64 -19.96
N MET A 130 9.37 -6.70 -19.97
CA MET A 130 8.78 -6.20 -21.22
C MET A 130 9.81 -5.54 -22.15
N GLU A 131 10.89 -4.98 -21.59
CA GLU A 131 12.00 -4.38 -22.34
C GLU A 131 12.83 -5.39 -23.15
N ASN A 132 12.77 -6.67 -22.78
CA ASN A 132 13.51 -7.76 -23.43
C ASN A 132 12.67 -8.53 -24.45
N LEU A 133 11.41 -8.14 -24.66
CA LEU A 133 10.52 -8.77 -25.63
C LEU A 133 10.60 -8.04 -26.96
N ASP A 134 10.48 -8.79 -28.04
CA ASP A 134 10.41 -8.23 -29.40
C ASP A 134 9.17 -7.34 -29.56
N GLU A 135 9.25 -6.32 -30.42
CA GLU A 135 8.12 -5.43 -30.70
C GLU A 135 6.88 -6.19 -31.18
N GLY A 136 7.05 -7.28 -31.94
CA GLY A 136 5.96 -8.13 -32.40
C GLY A 136 5.29 -8.97 -31.31
N HIS A 137 5.84 -9.01 -30.10
CA HIS A 137 5.29 -9.81 -29.02
C HIS A 137 3.91 -9.26 -28.58
N LYS A 138 2.91 -10.14 -28.44
CA LYS A 138 1.52 -9.78 -28.09
C LYS A 138 1.38 -8.85 -26.87
N ALA A 139 2.20 -9.04 -25.84
CA ALA A 139 2.17 -8.19 -24.65
C ALA A 139 2.71 -6.78 -24.91
N VAL A 140 3.69 -6.64 -25.80
CA VAL A 140 4.22 -5.34 -26.23
C VAL A 140 3.20 -4.65 -27.13
N GLN A 141 2.63 -5.38 -28.10
CA GLN A 141 1.53 -4.91 -28.95
C GLN A 141 0.31 -4.47 -28.13
N TYR A 142 0.02 -5.15 -27.01
CA TYR A 142 -1.03 -4.74 -26.10
C TYR A 142 -0.76 -3.36 -25.49
N LEU A 143 0.45 -3.11 -24.98
CA LEU A 143 0.82 -1.79 -24.44
C LEU A 143 0.86 -0.72 -25.53
N ASN A 144 1.32 -1.06 -26.74
CA ASN A 144 1.34 -0.15 -27.89
C ASN A 144 -0.07 0.24 -28.33
N SER A 145 -1.00 -0.73 -28.43
CA SER A 145 -2.42 -0.45 -28.73
C SER A 145 -3.12 0.34 -27.63
N ARG A 146 -2.48 0.48 -26.47
CA ARG A 146 -2.87 1.31 -25.33
C ARG A 146 -2.11 2.63 -25.29
N MET A 147 -1.38 3.01 -26.35
CA MET A 147 -0.61 4.26 -26.42
C MET A 147 0.37 4.44 -25.24
N ILE A 148 0.83 3.35 -24.62
CA ILE A 148 1.76 3.42 -23.48
C ILE A 148 3.16 3.64 -24.01
N HIS A 149 3.75 4.78 -23.66
CA HIS A 149 5.09 5.15 -24.11
C HIS A 149 6.15 4.12 -23.71
N TYR A 150 7.08 3.81 -24.61
CA TYR A 150 8.08 2.75 -24.45
C TYR A 150 8.90 2.86 -23.16
N LYS A 151 9.17 4.10 -22.69
CA LYS A 151 9.86 4.38 -21.42
C LYS A 151 9.25 3.69 -20.19
N TYR A 152 7.96 3.36 -20.24
CA TYR A 152 7.27 2.68 -19.13
C TYR A 152 7.28 1.16 -19.23
N ARG A 153 7.78 0.58 -20.33
CA ARG A 153 7.83 -0.88 -20.50
C ARG A 153 8.67 -1.56 -19.41
N CYS A 154 9.73 -0.93 -18.94
CA CYS A 154 10.56 -1.43 -17.83
C CYS A 154 9.77 -1.66 -16.52
N ARG A 155 8.55 -1.12 -16.40
CA ARG A 155 7.66 -1.31 -15.26
C ARG A 155 6.85 -2.60 -15.32
N PHE A 156 6.86 -3.27 -16.45
CA PHE A 156 6.05 -4.46 -16.71
C PHE A 156 6.93 -5.67 -17.01
N SER A 157 6.39 -6.84 -16.75
CA SER A 157 6.93 -8.10 -17.23
C SER A 157 5.80 -8.90 -17.87
N TYR A 158 6.15 -9.93 -18.61
CA TYR A 158 5.21 -10.88 -19.18
C TYR A 158 5.50 -12.26 -18.61
N THR A 159 4.45 -13.04 -18.37
CA THR A 159 4.56 -14.45 -18.02
C THR A 159 3.53 -15.24 -18.80
N GLU A 160 3.92 -16.42 -19.30
CA GLU A 160 3.02 -17.38 -19.92
C GLU A 160 2.22 -18.19 -18.88
N ASP A 161 2.66 -18.17 -17.61
CA ASP A 161 2.06 -18.95 -16.53
C ASP A 161 2.05 -18.14 -15.24
N PHE A 162 1.05 -17.27 -15.12
CA PHE A 162 0.87 -16.42 -13.95
C PHE A 162 0.69 -17.25 -12.66
N LYS A 163 0.03 -18.41 -12.74
CA LYS A 163 -0.10 -19.33 -11.61
C LYS A 163 1.27 -19.82 -11.13
N ARG A 164 2.14 -20.27 -12.04
CA ARG A 164 3.48 -20.73 -11.70
C ARG A 164 4.33 -19.61 -11.12
N LEU A 165 4.27 -18.41 -11.71
CA LEU A 165 4.96 -17.24 -11.18
C LEU A 165 4.55 -16.97 -9.72
N ILE A 166 3.25 -16.86 -9.46
CA ILE A 166 2.73 -16.64 -8.10
C ILE A 166 3.05 -17.84 -7.19
N GLY A 167 3.04 -19.06 -7.70
CA GLY A 167 3.38 -20.26 -6.93
C GLY A 167 4.81 -20.26 -6.37
N LEU A 168 5.76 -19.65 -7.09
CA LEU A 168 7.14 -19.50 -6.62
C LEU A 168 7.29 -18.39 -5.56
N ILE A 169 6.44 -17.36 -5.61
CA ILE A 169 6.51 -16.19 -4.73
C ILE A 169 5.66 -16.38 -3.47
N SER A 170 4.44 -16.88 -3.63
CA SER A 170 3.44 -17.12 -2.57
C SER A 170 2.63 -18.38 -2.89
N PRO A 171 3.15 -19.58 -2.52
CA PRO A 171 2.54 -20.86 -2.86
C PRO A 171 1.05 -20.96 -2.52
N ASP A 172 0.64 -20.47 -1.35
CA ASP A 172 -0.75 -20.55 -0.90
C ASP A 172 -1.72 -19.73 -1.76
N LYS A 173 -1.26 -18.58 -2.28
CA LYS A 173 -2.10 -17.69 -3.10
C LYS A 173 -2.26 -18.21 -4.53
N SER A 174 -1.33 -19.05 -5.00
CA SER A 174 -1.39 -19.66 -6.34
C SER A 174 -2.46 -20.74 -6.50
N LYS A 175 -2.91 -21.36 -5.39
CA LYS A 175 -3.82 -22.52 -5.42
C LYS A 175 -5.13 -22.24 -6.16
N ARG A 176 -5.64 -21.00 -6.04
CA ARG A 176 -6.90 -20.55 -6.65
C ARG A 176 -6.74 -19.98 -8.07
N LEU A 177 -5.50 -19.87 -8.57
CA LEU A 177 -5.23 -19.31 -9.89
C LEU A 177 -5.28 -20.40 -10.97
N LYS A 178 -5.62 -19.97 -12.18
CA LYS A 178 -5.53 -20.79 -13.39
C LYS A 178 -4.19 -20.51 -14.09
N ARG A 179 -3.71 -21.48 -14.85
CA ARG A 179 -2.57 -21.25 -15.74
C ARG A 179 -3.04 -20.38 -16.89
N GLU A 180 -2.50 -19.18 -16.95
CA GLU A 180 -2.88 -18.16 -17.93
C GLU A 180 -1.73 -17.19 -18.09
N GLU A 181 -1.61 -16.65 -19.31
CA GLU A 181 -0.64 -15.61 -19.61
C GLU A 181 -1.13 -14.25 -19.12
N ARG A 182 -0.23 -13.43 -18.59
CA ARG A 182 -0.57 -12.08 -18.10
C ARG A 182 0.61 -11.12 -18.22
N ILE A 183 0.29 -9.85 -18.45
CA ILE A 183 1.21 -8.76 -18.13
C ILE A 183 1.28 -8.64 -16.61
N VAL A 184 2.48 -8.77 -16.07
CA VAL A 184 2.80 -8.69 -14.65
C VAL A 184 3.11 -7.24 -14.30
N ILE A 185 2.35 -6.72 -13.34
CA ILE A 185 2.41 -5.34 -12.85
C ILE A 185 2.77 -5.37 -11.37
N PRO A 186 4.03 -5.08 -11.00
CA PRO A 186 4.44 -4.98 -9.61
C PRO A 186 3.99 -3.66 -8.98
N PHE A 187 3.50 -3.71 -7.74
CA PHE A 187 3.17 -2.55 -6.92
C PHE A 187 4.22 -2.36 -5.86
N PHE A 188 4.69 -1.14 -5.70
CA PHE A 188 5.67 -0.77 -4.71
C PHE A 188 5.08 0.28 -3.76
N ASN A 189 5.44 0.20 -2.49
CA ASN A 189 5.16 1.28 -1.54
C ASN A 189 6.20 2.41 -1.66
N ARG A 190 6.05 3.47 -0.85
CA ARG A 190 6.98 4.62 -0.83
C ARG A 190 8.43 4.23 -0.50
N GLN A 191 8.65 3.13 0.22
CA GLN A 191 9.99 2.60 0.51
C GLN A 191 10.51 1.64 -0.59
N LYS A 192 9.86 1.61 -1.75
CA LYS A 192 10.20 0.74 -2.90
C LYS A 192 10.14 -0.76 -2.58
N LYS A 193 9.37 -1.15 -1.57
CA LYS A 193 9.11 -2.56 -1.26
C LYS A 193 7.92 -3.06 -2.06
N LEU A 194 8.05 -4.25 -2.66
CA LEU A 194 7.00 -4.90 -3.42
C LEU A 194 5.85 -5.31 -2.48
N THR A 195 4.65 -4.78 -2.71
CA THR A 195 3.46 -5.05 -1.88
C THR A 195 2.45 -5.95 -2.57
N HIS A 196 2.25 -5.77 -3.88
CA HIS A 196 1.31 -6.55 -4.68
C HIS A 196 1.92 -6.89 -6.03
N ILE A 197 1.43 -7.98 -6.62
CA ILE A 197 1.61 -8.27 -8.03
C ILE A 197 0.21 -8.35 -8.64
N GLN A 198 -0.03 -7.59 -9.68
CA GLN A 198 -1.24 -7.68 -10.46
C GLN A 198 -0.95 -8.29 -11.83
N GLY A 199 -1.79 -9.21 -12.27
CA GLY A 199 -1.74 -9.78 -13.61
C GLY A 199 -2.86 -9.20 -14.47
N ARG A 200 -2.51 -8.52 -15.56
CA ARG A 200 -3.44 -8.05 -16.59
C ARG A 200 -3.58 -9.10 -17.69
N ALA A 201 -4.81 -9.55 -17.95
CA ALA A 201 -5.13 -10.40 -19.09
C ALA A 201 -4.93 -9.65 -20.41
N LEU A 202 -4.55 -10.40 -21.45
CA LEU A 202 -4.36 -9.89 -22.81
C LEU A 202 -5.61 -10.09 -23.69
N ASP A 203 -6.46 -11.04 -23.33
CA ASP A 203 -7.74 -11.31 -23.97
C ASP A 203 -8.94 -10.73 -23.19
N ASP A 204 -10.11 -10.73 -23.83
CA ASP A 204 -11.36 -10.21 -23.27
C ASP A 204 -12.21 -11.26 -22.53
N ASN A 205 -11.87 -12.55 -22.66
CA ASN A 205 -12.63 -13.66 -22.06
C ASN A 205 -12.22 -13.94 -20.61
N SER A 206 -10.99 -13.55 -20.25
CA SER A 206 -10.41 -13.73 -18.94
C SER A 206 -10.73 -12.56 -18.01
N LEU A 207 -10.63 -12.81 -16.69
CA LEU A 207 -10.70 -11.72 -15.72
C LEU A 207 -9.62 -10.68 -16.03
N ARG A 208 -10.07 -9.46 -16.33
CA ARG A 208 -9.24 -8.31 -16.73
C ARG A 208 -8.02 -8.11 -15.85
N TYR A 209 -8.19 -8.16 -14.52
CA TYR A 209 -7.10 -8.02 -13.56
C TYR A 209 -7.23 -9.06 -12.44
N ILE A 210 -6.09 -9.64 -12.05
CA ILE A 210 -5.96 -10.46 -10.85
C ILE A 210 -4.90 -9.83 -9.96
N THR A 211 -5.26 -9.41 -8.76
CA THR A 211 -4.32 -8.82 -7.81
C THR A 211 -3.96 -9.81 -6.71
N VAL A 212 -2.68 -10.07 -6.54
CA VAL A 212 -2.12 -10.90 -5.47
C VAL A 212 -1.36 -9.99 -4.51
N SER A 213 -1.90 -9.78 -3.31
CA SER A 213 -1.17 -9.11 -2.24
C SER A 213 -0.02 -10.01 -1.78
N LEU A 214 1.18 -9.47 -1.58
CA LEU A 214 2.34 -10.19 -1.04
C LEU A 214 2.64 -9.76 0.38
N SER A 215 2.40 -8.49 0.71
CA SER A 215 2.46 -7.93 2.05
C SER A 215 1.19 -7.15 2.36
N GLN A 216 1.09 -6.64 3.59
CA GLN A 216 0.12 -5.59 3.91
C GLN A 216 0.53 -4.29 3.19
N GLY A 217 -0.46 -3.51 2.75
CA GLY A 217 -0.29 -2.24 2.04
C GLY A 217 -1.54 -1.89 1.22
N SER A 218 -1.67 -0.62 0.81
CA SER A 218 -2.77 -0.22 -0.07
C SER A 218 -2.59 -0.76 -1.49
N LYS A 219 -3.70 -0.95 -2.21
CA LYS A 219 -3.71 -1.34 -3.63
C LYS A 219 -3.55 -0.12 -4.54
N VAL A 220 -2.59 0.73 -4.21
CA VAL A 220 -2.30 1.96 -4.94
C VAL A 220 -1.03 1.76 -5.75
N TYR A 221 -1.16 1.84 -7.07
CA TYR A 221 -0.03 1.74 -7.99
C TYR A 221 0.67 3.10 -8.09
N GLY A 222 1.99 3.10 -7.94
CA GLY A 222 2.82 4.30 -8.14
C GLY A 222 3.20 5.09 -6.90
N LEU A 223 2.97 4.54 -5.70
CA LEU A 223 3.42 5.17 -4.46
C LEU A 223 4.95 5.37 -4.41
N ASP A 224 5.73 4.54 -5.11
CA ASP A 224 7.19 4.62 -5.15
C ASP A 224 7.76 5.81 -5.94
N ARG A 225 6.91 6.55 -6.65
CA ARG A 225 7.29 7.64 -7.57
C ARG A 225 6.60 8.97 -7.27
N ILE A 226 5.87 9.08 -6.17
CA ILE A 226 5.20 10.33 -5.80
C ILE A 226 6.17 11.32 -5.18
N ASP A 227 5.96 12.58 -5.52
CA ASP A 227 6.53 13.76 -4.88
C ASP A 227 5.41 14.44 -4.10
N ASN A 228 5.47 14.36 -2.76
CA ASN A 228 4.45 14.92 -1.86
C ASN A 228 4.54 16.44 -1.73
N THR A 229 5.52 17.09 -2.36
CA THR A 229 5.61 18.56 -2.44
C THR A 229 4.72 19.16 -3.54
N LYS A 230 4.16 18.30 -4.40
CA LYS A 230 3.29 18.67 -5.52
C LYS A 230 1.93 17.97 -5.40
N PRO A 231 0.88 18.49 -6.05
CA PRO A 231 -0.39 17.78 -6.16
C PRO A 231 -0.18 16.37 -6.74
N VAL A 232 -0.76 15.37 -6.09
CA VAL A 232 -0.75 13.98 -6.53
C VAL A 232 -2.09 13.67 -7.19
N TYR A 233 -2.02 13.29 -8.47
CA TYR A 233 -3.21 12.92 -9.24
C TYR A 233 -3.60 11.47 -8.97
N VAL A 234 -4.89 11.24 -8.75
CA VAL A 234 -5.42 9.94 -8.36
C VAL A 234 -6.43 9.47 -9.40
N VAL A 235 -6.09 8.41 -10.14
CA VAL A 235 -6.92 7.81 -11.21
C VAL A 235 -7.39 6.40 -10.83
N GLU A 236 -8.38 5.85 -11.55
CA GLU A 236 -8.86 4.47 -11.34
C GLU A 236 -7.95 3.41 -11.99
N GLY A 237 -7.43 3.69 -13.19
CA GLY A 237 -6.67 2.74 -13.99
C GLY A 237 -5.15 2.90 -13.92
N ILE A 238 -4.44 1.76 -13.88
CA ILE A 238 -2.96 1.73 -13.88
C ILE A 238 -2.38 2.40 -15.11
N PHE A 239 -2.95 2.12 -16.29
CA PHE A 239 -2.45 2.67 -17.54
C PHE A 239 -2.69 4.18 -17.62
N ASP A 240 -3.84 4.67 -17.13
CA ASP A 240 -4.14 6.10 -17.03
C ASP A 240 -3.07 6.83 -16.20
N SER A 241 -2.60 6.22 -15.11
CA SER A 241 -1.59 6.83 -14.23
C SER A 241 -0.21 7.01 -14.87
N LEU A 242 0.02 6.48 -16.08
CA LEU A 242 1.29 6.63 -16.80
C LEU A 242 1.29 7.84 -17.74
N PHE A 243 0.12 8.40 -18.06
CA PHE A 243 0.00 9.58 -18.92
C PHE A 243 0.23 10.89 -18.15
N LEU A 244 0.05 10.86 -16.82
CA LEU A 244 0.24 12.01 -15.95
C LEU A 244 1.48 11.84 -15.07
N GLU A 245 2.15 12.96 -14.80
CA GLU A 245 3.24 13.01 -13.82
C GLU A 245 2.67 13.08 -12.41
N ASN A 246 3.44 12.63 -11.42
CA ASN A 246 3.02 12.57 -10.02
C ASN A 246 1.64 11.91 -9.80
N CYS A 247 1.38 10.84 -10.55
CA CYS A 247 0.08 10.18 -10.60
C CYS A 247 0.12 8.74 -10.08
N VAL A 248 -0.92 8.39 -9.33
CA VAL A 248 -1.15 7.06 -8.75
C VAL A 248 -2.49 6.50 -9.23
N ALA A 249 -2.59 5.16 -9.32
CA ALA A 249 -3.84 4.48 -9.62
C ALA A 249 -4.38 3.75 -8.40
N MET A 250 -5.63 4.03 -8.02
CA MET A 250 -6.34 3.32 -6.96
C MET A 250 -7.03 2.09 -7.55
N THR A 251 -6.40 0.92 -7.39
CA THR A 251 -6.92 -0.31 -7.95
C THR A 251 -7.82 -1.04 -6.95
N GLY A 252 -9.13 -0.80 -7.04
CA GLY A 252 -10.12 -1.45 -6.17
C GLY A 252 -11.34 -0.57 -5.89
N SER A 253 -12.30 -1.12 -5.15
CA SER A 253 -13.53 -0.41 -4.77
C SER A 253 -13.36 0.54 -3.58
N ASP A 254 -12.37 0.27 -2.72
CA ASP A 254 -12.23 0.95 -1.44
C ASP A 254 -11.22 2.10 -1.55
N LEU A 255 -11.67 3.29 -1.17
CA LEU A 255 -10.85 4.49 -1.16
C LEU A 255 -9.92 4.49 0.05
N ASN A 256 -8.79 3.79 -0.04
CA ASN A 256 -7.74 3.85 0.98
C ASN A 256 -6.68 4.89 0.61
N THR A 257 -6.68 6.03 1.31
CA THR A 257 -5.72 7.13 1.15
C THR A 257 -4.67 7.18 2.26
N GLU A 258 -4.54 6.12 3.08
CA GLU A 258 -3.61 6.10 4.24
C GLU A 258 -2.16 6.38 3.83
N ASP A 259 -1.72 5.79 2.72
CA ASP A 259 -0.36 5.99 2.16
C ASP A 259 -0.15 7.37 1.51
N LEU A 260 -1.19 8.20 1.47
CA LEU A 260 -1.27 9.48 0.74
C LEU A 260 -1.74 10.65 1.62
N GLN A 261 -1.84 10.47 2.94
CA GLN A 261 -2.36 11.49 3.86
C GLN A 261 -1.53 12.77 3.91
N ASP A 262 -0.23 12.68 3.61
CA ASP A 262 0.69 13.81 3.56
C ASP A 262 0.74 14.48 2.17
N CYS A 263 -0.14 14.11 1.25
CA CYS A 263 -0.18 14.62 -0.12
C CYS A 263 -1.42 15.49 -0.35
N GLU A 264 -1.28 16.53 -1.17
CA GLU A 264 -2.44 17.19 -1.76
C GLU A 264 -3.01 16.30 -2.89
N LEU A 265 -4.25 15.85 -2.74
CA LEU A 265 -4.85 14.89 -3.68
C LEU A 265 -5.84 15.56 -4.63
N VAL A 266 -5.69 15.24 -5.92
CA VAL A 266 -6.62 15.61 -6.98
C VAL A 266 -7.14 14.34 -7.65
N PHE A 267 -8.44 14.09 -7.54
CA PHE A 267 -9.06 12.87 -8.07
C PHE A 267 -9.59 13.05 -9.50
N LEU A 268 -9.33 12.06 -10.34
CA LEU A 268 -9.80 11.96 -11.71
C LEU A 268 -10.48 10.59 -11.88
N PHE A 269 -11.80 10.62 -11.99
CA PHE A 269 -12.61 9.43 -12.23
C PHE A 269 -12.90 9.25 -13.71
N ASP A 270 -13.37 8.05 -14.09
CA ASP A 270 -13.87 7.80 -15.44
C ASP A 270 -14.97 8.82 -15.80
N ASN A 271 -14.94 9.33 -17.04
CA ASN A 271 -15.89 10.31 -17.56
C ASN A 271 -17.25 9.68 -17.91
N GLU A 272 -17.93 9.14 -16.90
CA GLU A 272 -19.21 8.44 -17.04
C GLU A 272 -20.34 9.15 -16.26
N PRO A 273 -20.86 10.29 -16.76
CA PRO A 273 -21.82 11.11 -16.02
C PRO A 273 -23.18 10.45 -15.77
N ARG A 274 -23.46 9.33 -16.45
CA ARG A 274 -24.69 8.52 -16.27
C ARG A 274 -24.47 7.28 -15.39
N ASN A 275 -23.22 6.97 -15.03
CA ASN A 275 -22.91 5.81 -14.21
C ASN A 275 -23.09 6.13 -12.72
N ARG A 276 -24.19 5.61 -12.13
CA ARG A 276 -24.53 5.84 -10.71
C ARG A 276 -23.42 5.48 -9.74
N GLN A 277 -22.57 4.50 -10.04
CA GLN A 277 -21.46 4.12 -9.16
C GLN A 277 -20.35 5.19 -9.18
N ILE A 278 -19.97 5.66 -10.36
CA ILE A 278 -18.97 6.72 -10.53
C ILE A 278 -19.47 8.03 -9.94
N VAL A 279 -20.72 8.41 -10.21
CA VAL A 279 -21.35 9.62 -9.65
C VAL A 279 -21.31 9.58 -8.11
N LYS A 280 -21.66 8.45 -7.49
CA LYS A 280 -21.57 8.28 -6.02
C LYS A 280 -20.14 8.36 -5.49
N LYS A 281 -19.14 7.83 -6.21
CA LYS A 281 -17.72 7.94 -5.82
C LYS A 281 -17.27 9.39 -5.83
N ILE A 282 -17.58 10.12 -6.90
CA ILE A 282 -17.22 11.55 -7.05
C ILE A 282 -17.88 12.37 -5.93
N GLU A 283 -19.18 12.19 -5.69
CA GLU A 283 -19.91 12.89 -4.62
C GLU A 283 -19.24 12.68 -3.25
N LYS A 284 -18.91 11.43 -2.93
CA LYS A 284 -18.20 11.08 -1.69
C LYS A 284 -16.85 11.79 -1.59
N ILE A 285 -16.07 11.85 -2.68
CA ILE A 285 -14.76 12.53 -2.69
C ILE A 285 -14.91 14.04 -2.45
N ILE A 286 -15.89 14.67 -3.08
CA ILE A 286 -16.18 16.10 -2.88
C ILE A 286 -16.57 16.35 -1.42
N ASP A 287 -17.43 15.51 -0.84
CA ASP A 287 -17.88 15.65 0.55
C ASP A 287 -16.76 15.42 1.57
N MET A 288 -15.77 14.58 1.23
CA MET A 288 -14.53 14.43 2.00
C MET A 288 -13.60 15.65 1.88
N GLY A 289 -13.94 16.64 1.05
CA GLY A 289 -13.20 17.90 0.91
C GLY A 289 -12.00 17.83 -0.05
N PHE A 290 -11.88 16.77 -0.85
CA PHE A 290 -10.81 16.64 -1.83
C PHE A 290 -11.06 17.44 -3.11
N SER A 291 -9.98 17.70 -3.86
CA SER A 291 -10.04 18.32 -5.17
C SER A 291 -10.38 17.26 -6.23
N ILE A 292 -11.15 17.66 -7.25
CA ILE A 292 -11.56 16.77 -8.36
C ILE A 292 -11.37 17.45 -9.71
N VAL A 293 -11.24 16.64 -10.76
CA VAL A 293 -11.35 17.08 -12.16
C VAL A 293 -12.54 16.38 -12.80
N LEU A 294 -13.33 17.13 -13.57
CA LEU A 294 -14.45 16.60 -14.35
C LEU A 294 -14.24 16.96 -15.82
N PHE A 295 -13.99 15.96 -16.65
CA PHE A 295 -13.91 16.14 -18.09
C PHE A 295 -15.30 16.46 -18.65
N ASN A 296 -15.37 17.48 -19.50
CA ASN A 296 -16.60 17.87 -20.19
C ASN A 296 -16.77 17.03 -21.48
N ASP A 297 -17.81 17.34 -22.25
CA ASP A 297 -18.12 16.62 -23.49
C ASP A 297 -17.11 16.90 -24.64
N THR A 298 -16.13 17.81 -24.47
CA THR A 298 -15.09 18.05 -25.50
C THR A 298 -14.04 16.95 -25.51
N PHE A 299 -13.85 16.25 -24.39
CA PHE A 299 -12.95 15.10 -24.29
C PHE A 299 -13.71 13.81 -24.58
N ARG A 300 -13.53 13.31 -25.81
CA ARG A 300 -14.08 12.02 -26.24
C ARG A 300 -13.24 10.90 -25.64
N GLY A 301 -13.83 10.11 -24.76
CA GLY A 301 -13.18 8.96 -24.14
C GLY A 301 -13.67 8.76 -22.73
N LYS A 302 -13.76 7.50 -22.31
CA LYS A 302 -14.20 7.15 -20.97
C LYS A 302 -13.13 7.46 -19.91
N ASP A 303 -11.86 7.17 -20.21
CA ASP A 303 -10.73 7.35 -19.31
C ASP A 303 -9.60 8.08 -20.04
N ILE A 304 -8.49 8.40 -19.37
CA ILE A 304 -7.37 9.14 -19.98
C ILE A 304 -6.78 8.33 -21.15
N ASN A 305 -6.67 7.01 -20.98
CA ASN A 305 -6.18 6.15 -22.04
C ASN A 305 -7.05 6.21 -23.30
N ASP A 306 -8.36 6.17 -23.14
CA ASP A 306 -9.34 6.26 -24.22
C ASP A 306 -9.35 7.67 -24.85
N MET A 307 -9.15 8.73 -24.05
CA MET A 307 -8.98 10.08 -24.59
C MET A 307 -7.76 10.19 -25.50
N VAL A 308 -6.62 9.62 -25.08
CA VAL A 308 -5.40 9.60 -25.91
C VAL A 308 -5.59 8.78 -27.19
N LYS A 309 -6.37 7.69 -27.13
CA LYS A 309 -6.73 6.91 -28.32
C LYS A 309 -7.66 7.66 -29.28
N ASN A 310 -8.43 8.62 -28.78
CA ASN A 310 -9.31 9.49 -29.55
C ASN A 310 -8.63 10.83 -29.91
N ASP A 311 -7.30 10.79 -30.12
CA ASP A 311 -6.47 11.90 -30.61
C ASP A 311 -6.38 13.13 -29.69
N HIS A 312 -6.71 13.00 -28.40
CA HIS A 312 -6.39 14.04 -27.41
C HIS A 312 -4.92 13.93 -27.00
N SER A 313 -4.15 14.99 -27.21
CA SER A 313 -2.75 15.02 -26.76
C SER A 313 -2.63 15.03 -25.24
N ILE A 314 -1.52 14.52 -24.73
CA ILE A 314 -1.23 14.50 -23.29
C ILE A 314 -1.16 15.94 -22.75
N GLU A 315 -0.63 16.86 -23.54
CA GLU A 315 -0.54 18.30 -23.24
C GLU A 315 -1.93 18.92 -23.09
N GLN A 316 -2.86 18.68 -24.02
CA GLN A 316 -4.25 19.14 -23.90
C GLN A 316 -4.94 18.60 -22.64
N ILE A 317 -4.72 17.32 -22.31
CA ILE A 317 -5.28 16.70 -21.12
C ILE A 317 -4.71 17.37 -19.85
N LYS A 318 -3.40 17.59 -19.80
CA LYS A 318 -2.72 18.27 -18.68
C LYS A 318 -3.23 19.71 -18.51
N ASP A 319 -3.26 20.49 -19.57
CA ASP A 319 -3.76 21.87 -19.56
C ASP A 319 -5.22 21.92 -19.08
N TYR A 320 -6.05 20.97 -19.51
CA TYR A 320 -7.42 20.88 -19.05
C TYR A 320 -7.50 20.57 -17.54
N ILE A 321 -6.72 19.61 -17.06
CA ILE A 321 -6.67 19.23 -15.63
C ILE A 321 -6.29 20.42 -14.76
N GLU A 322 -5.26 21.17 -15.14
CA GLU A 322 -4.79 22.34 -14.39
C GLU A 322 -5.86 23.43 -14.31
N ASN A 323 -6.55 23.69 -15.42
CA ASN A 323 -7.59 24.73 -15.50
C ASN A 323 -8.96 24.29 -14.94
N ASN A 324 -9.21 22.99 -14.79
CA ASN A 324 -10.50 22.41 -14.39
C ASN A 324 -10.41 21.55 -13.14
N THR A 325 -9.49 21.87 -12.24
CA THR A 325 -9.48 21.33 -10.87
C THR A 325 -10.40 22.14 -9.97
N PHE A 326 -11.36 21.47 -9.32
CA PHE A 326 -12.38 22.09 -8.48
C PHE A 326 -12.36 21.52 -7.06
N LYS A 327 -12.67 22.36 -6.06
CA LYS A 327 -12.78 21.96 -4.64
C LYS A 327 -13.98 22.63 -3.98
N GLY A 328 -14.50 22.03 -2.91
CA GLY A 328 -15.56 22.61 -2.06
C GLY A 328 -16.84 22.92 -2.83
N LEU A 329 -17.42 24.11 -2.59
CA LEU A 329 -18.68 24.54 -3.22
C LEU A 329 -18.60 24.58 -4.75
N LYS A 330 -17.47 25.02 -5.32
CA LYS A 330 -17.25 25.04 -6.78
C LYS A 330 -17.28 23.63 -7.36
N ALA A 331 -16.69 22.65 -6.67
CA ALA A 331 -16.76 21.24 -7.07
C ALA A 331 -18.20 20.71 -7.05
N LYS A 332 -18.98 21.00 -5.99
CA LYS A 332 -20.39 20.59 -5.90
C LYS A 332 -21.25 21.15 -7.04
N MET A 333 -21.05 22.42 -7.38
CA MET A 333 -21.73 23.07 -8.50
C MET A 333 -21.37 22.40 -9.83
N LYS A 334 -20.07 22.27 -10.13
CA LYS A 334 -19.58 21.64 -11.36
C LYS A 334 -19.99 20.17 -11.49
N PHE A 335 -20.00 19.44 -10.39
CA PHE A 335 -20.48 18.06 -10.35
C PHE A 335 -21.97 17.94 -10.66
N THR A 336 -22.78 18.90 -10.21
CA THR A 336 -24.22 18.94 -10.52
C THR A 336 -24.46 19.20 -12.01
N GLU A 337 -23.67 20.07 -12.64
CA GLU A 337 -23.69 20.29 -14.09
C GLU A 337 -23.21 19.06 -14.89
N TRP A 338 -22.20 18.37 -14.37
CA TRP A 338 -21.57 17.23 -15.05
C TRP A 338 -22.44 15.97 -15.01
N ARG A 339 -23.07 15.65 -13.87
CA ARG A 339 -23.87 14.42 -13.72
C ARG A 339 -25.14 14.48 -14.60
N LYS A 340 -25.45 13.38 -15.28
CA LYS A 340 -26.59 13.26 -16.21
C LYS A 340 -27.50 12.11 -15.76
N LEU A 341 -27.86 12.09 -14.47
CA LEU A 341 -28.68 11.04 -13.83
C LEU A 341 -30.18 11.34 -13.88
#